data_AF-A0A7J2ZLB9-F1
#
_entry.id   AF-A0A7J2ZLB9-F1
#
_cell.length_a   1.000
_cell.length_b   1.000
_cell.length_c   1.000
_cell.angle_alpha   90.00
_cell.angle_beta   90.00
_cell.angle_gamma   90.00
#
_symmetry.space_group_name_H-M   'P 1'
#
loop_
_entity.id
_entity.type
_entity.pdbx_description
1 polymer ?
#
loop_
_entity_poly.entity_id
_entity_poly.type
_entity_poly.pdbx_seq_one_letter_code
_entity_poly.pdbx_strand_id
1 'polypeptide(L)'
;MKIFLTGLPGCGKTTVLLKVIEILKQRGLKIGGIITPEKRIGQKRIGFLVKDIYSGKERLLASSDYKFGPRLGKYRVNLDNFEKIALPALQFAFKNCDLIAIDEIGKMEFFSEKFKQKVFEILNSDKRVIAVLHRSFVFQFKDYGKIF
;
A
#
# COMPACT_ATOMS: atom_id res chain seq x y z
N MET A 1 -5.96 4.59 16.26
CA MET A 1 -7.12 4.27 15.39
C MET A 1 -6.63 3.71 14.07
N LYS A 2 -7.13 2.54 13.65
CA LYS A 2 -6.76 1.88 12.38
C LYS A 2 -8.03 1.55 11.60
N ILE A 3 -8.03 1.90 10.31
CA ILE A 3 -9.17 1.73 9.39
C ILE A 3 -8.69 0.92 8.18
N PHE A 4 -9.42 -0.14 7.84
CA PHE A 4 -9.17 -0.98 6.68
C PHE A 4 -10.33 -0.88 5.71
N LEU A 5 -10.05 -0.57 4.45
CA LEU A 5 -11.01 -0.59 3.35
C LEU A 5 -10.85 -1.91 2.59
N THR A 6 -11.87 -2.76 2.60
CA THR A 6 -11.90 -4.03 1.88
C THR A 6 -13.01 -4.03 0.82
N GLY A 7 -13.03 -5.07 -0.01
CA GLY A 7 -14.00 -5.19 -1.10
C GLY A 7 -13.42 -5.83 -2.35
N LEU A 8 -14.27 -6.00 -3.36
CA LEU A 8 -13.88 -6.66 -4.62
C LEU A 8 -12.76 -5.90 -5.35
N PRO A 9 -11.87 -6.60 -6.08
CA PRO A 9 -10.92 -5.94 -6.98
C PRO A 9 -11.65 -5.01 -7.95
N GLY A 10 -11.13 -3.80 -8.17
CA GLY A 10 -11.71 -2.83 -9.09
C GLY A 10 -12.92 -2.05 -8.57
N CYS A 11 -13.38 -2.24 -7.33
CA CYS A 11 -14.54 -1.52 -6.78
C CYS A 11 -14.25 -0.07 -6.34
N GLY A 12 -13.06 0.47 -6.62
CA GLY A 12 -12.72 1.87 -6.31
C GLY A 12 -12.08 2.15 -4.95
N LYS A 13 -11.58 1.14 -4.23
CA LYS A 13 -10.93 1.32 -2.90
C LYS A 13 -9.78 2.32 -2.92
N THR A 14 -8.85 2.15 -3.87
CA THR A 14 -7.76 3.11 -4.11
C THR A 14 -8.29 4.52 -4.35
N THR A 15 -9.37 4.67 -5.14
CA THR A 15 -9.99 5.98 -5.39
C THR A 15 -10.53 6.61 -4.12
N VAL A 16 -11.22 5.82 -3.27
CA VAL A 16 -11.71 6.31 -1.97
C VAL A 16 -10.56 6.71 -1.07
N LEU A 17 -9.53 5.88 -0.96
CA LEU A 17 -8.34 6.17 -0.16
C LEU A 17 -7.65 7.46 -0.60
N LEU A 18 -7.44 7.64 -1.92
CA LEU A 18 -6.83 8.85 -2.46
C LEU A 18 -7.64 10.11 -2.16
N LYS A 19 -8.98 10.05 -2.28
CA LYS A 19 -9.86 11.17 -1.90
C LYS A 19 -9.78 11.48 -0.40
N VAL A 20 -9.73 10.45 0.45
CA VAL A 20 -9.56 10.64 1.91
C VAL A 20 -8.22 11.32 2.21
N ILE A 21 -7.13 10.88 1.57
CA ILE A 21 -5.81 11.50 1.72
C ILE A 21 -5.86 12.98 1.33
N GLU A 22 -6.51 13.31 0.20
CA GLU A 22 -6.65 14.68 -0.27
C GLU A 22 -7.40 15.57 0.73
N ILE A 23 -8.59 15.13 1.18
CA ILE A 23 -9.41 15.86 2.15
C ILE A 23 -8.65 16.09 3.46
N LEU A 24 -7.94 15.07 3.95
CA LEU A 24 -7.18 15.16 5.20
C LEU A 24 -5.96 16.09 5.06
N LYS A 25 -5.27 16.08 3.91
CA LYS A 25 -4.20 17.05 3.62
C LYS A 25 -4.73 18.49 3.59
N GLN A 26 -5.91 18.72 2.98
CA GLN A 26 -6.56 20.04 2.98
C GLN A 26 -6.92 20.53 4.40
N ARG A 27 -7.13 19.60 5.34
CA ARG A 27 -7.33 19.90 6.77
C ARG A 27 -6.03 20.08 7.56
N GLY A 28 -4.88 20.16 6.88
CA GLY A 28 -3.57 20.41 7.50
C GLY A 28 -2.88 19.18 8.08
N LEU A 29 -3.41 17.96 7.87
CA LEU A 29 -2.76 16.74 8.35
C LEU A 29 -1.61 16.34 7.43
N LYS A 30 -0.49 15.95 8.03
CA LYS A 30 0.66 15.40 7.33
C LYS A 30 0.47 13.90 7.14
N ILE A 31 0.38 13.48 5.89
CA ILE A 31 0.12 12.08 5.51
C ILE A 31 1.31 11.53 4.75
N GLY A 32 1.76 10.34 5.14
CA GLY A 32 2.80 9.59 4.45
C GLY A 32 2.40 8.13 4.26
N GLY A 33 3.29 7.36 3.66
CA GLY A 33 3.09 5.94 3.37
C GLY A 33 3.16 5.68 1.88
N ILE A 34 2.44 4.67 1.40
CA ILE A 34 2.58 4.19 0.03
C ILE A 34 1.24 4.03 -0.68
N ILE A 35 1.29 4.20 -1.99
CA ILE A 35 0.24 3.76 -2.90
C ILE A 35 0.80 2.88 -4.03
N THR A 36 -0.04 1.97 -4.56
CA THR A 36 0.34 1.05 -5.64
C THR A 36 -0.52 1.22 -6.89
N PRO A 37 -0.37 2.34 -7.65
CA PRO A 37 -1.19 2.58 -8.82
C PRO A 37 -0.89 1.58 -9.95
N GLU A 38 -1.92 1.26 -10.73
CA GLU A 38 -1.77 0.41 -11.91
C GLU A 38 -0.92 1.12 -12.99
N LYS A 39 0.02 0.38 -13.59
CA LYS A 39 0.71 0.81 -14.80
C LYS A 39 -0.02 0.24 -16.02
N ARG A 40 -0.48 1.12 -16.90
CA ARG A 40 -1.21 0.76 -18.14
C ARG A 40 -0.52 1.31 -19.38
N ILE A 41 -0.61 0.59 -20.49
CA ILE A 41 -0.32 1.07 -21.85
C ILE A 41 -1.63 0.92 -22.64
N GLY A 42 -2.21 2.05 -23.05
CA GLY A 42 -3.58 2.08 -23.54
C GLY A 42 -4.55 1.51 -22.49
N GLN A 43 -5.41 0.58 -22.91
CA GLN A 43 -6.36 -0.09 -22.01
C GLN A 43 -5.74 -1.29 -21.25
N LYS A 44 -4.52 -1.72 -21.61
CA LYS A 44 -3.89 -2.93 -21.08
C LYS A 44 -3.08 -2.62 -19.83
N ARG A 45 -3.42 -3.26 -18.70
CA ARG A 45 -2.60 -3.25 -17.48
C ARG A 45 -1.35 -4.11 -17.64
N ILE A 46 -0.20 -3.44 -17.65
CA ILE A 46 1.13 -4.04 -17.82
C ILE A 46 1.85 -4.27 -16.49
N GLY A 47 1.41 -3.63 -15.41
CA GLY A 47 2.04 -3.80 -14.10
C GLY A 47 1.45 -2.94 -13.00
N PHE A 48 2.19 -2.81 -11.92
CA PHE A 48 1.88 -2.00 -10.74
C PHE A 48 3.12 -1.22 -10.33
N LEU A 49 2.94 0.04 -9.99
CA LEU A 49 3.98 0.85 -9.36
C LEU A 49 3.88 0.72 -7.84
N VAL A 50 4.95 1.10 -7.15
CA VAL A 50 4.88 1.55 -5.75
C VAL A 50 5.32 3.00 -5.72
N LYS A 51 4.61 3.84 -4.99
CA LYS A 51 4.87 5.28 -4.89
C LYS A 51 4.79 5.74 -3.44
N ASP A 52 5.78 6.51 -3.02
CA ASP A 52 5.78 7.23 -1.76
C ASP A 52 4.82 8.43 -1.83
N ILE A 53 3.86 8.49 -0.91
CA ILE A 53 2.85 9.55 -0.82
C ILE A 53 3.47 10.92 -0.50
N TYR A 54 4.59 10.93 0.24
CA TYR A 54 5.23 12.15 0.69
C TYR A 54 6.23 12.68 -0.33
N SER A 55 7.23 11.87 -0.72
CA SER A 55 8.28 12.33 -1.65
C SER A 55 7.90 12.22 -3.13
N GLY A 56 6.85 11.46 -3.47
CA GLY A 56 6.45 11.18 -4.85
C GLY A 56 7.36 10.19 -5.59
N LYS A 57 8.45 9.71 -4.96
CA LYS A 57 9.34 8.70 -5.55
C LYS A 57 8.57 7.42 -5.85
N GLU A 58 8.82 6.85 -7.03
CA GLU A 58 8.13 5.65 -7.49
C GLU A 58 9.05 4.68 -8.22
N ARG A 59 8.70 3.39 -8.19
CA ARG A 59 9.34 2.31 -8.93
C ARG A 59 8.30 1.30 -9.42
N LEU A 60 8.68 0.50 -10.42
CA LEU A 60 7.86 -0.63 -10.88
C LEU A 60 7.95 -1.77 -9.85
N LEU A 61 6.83 -2.03 -9.18
CA LEU A 61 6.64 -3.10 -8.19
C LEU A 61 6.50 -4.45 -8.90
N ALA A 62 5.60 -4.52 -9.88
CA ALA A 62 5.33 -5.77 -10.59
C ALA A 62 5.04 -5.53 -12.06
N SER A 63 5.41 -6.48 -12.91
CA SER A 63 5.21 -6.42 -14.35
C SER A 63 4.92 -7.80 -14.93
N SER A 64 4.16 -7.85 -16.03
CA SER A 64 4.05 -9.08 -16.83
C SER A 64 5.34 -9.44 -17.56
N ASP A 65 6.23 -8.46 -17.74
CA ASP A 65 7.45 -8.61 -18.55
C ASP A 65 8.67 -8.99 -17.69
N TYR A 66 8.51 -9.01 -16.37
CA TYR A 66 9.55 -9.48 -15.46
C TYR A 66 9.75 -10.99 -15.59
N LYS A 67 11.03 -11.39 -15.68
CA LYS A 67 11.44 -12.79 -15.83
C LYS A 67 11.63 -13.51 -14.50
N PHE A 68 11.99 -12.77 -13.45
CA PHE A 68 12.36 -13.30 -12.14
C PHE A 68 11.48 -12.71 -11.01
N GLY A 69 11.54 -13.35 -9.85
CA GLY A 69 10.80 -12.95 -8.65
C GLY A 69 9.48 -13.71 -8.44
N PRO A 70 8.85 -13.53 -7.26
CA PRO A 70 7.58 -14.15 -6.92
C PRO A 70 6.50 -13.84 -7.94
N ARG A 71 5.62 -14.79 -8.19
CA ARG A 71 4.58 -14.69 -9.23
C ARG A 71 3.19 -14.63 -8.60
N LEU A 72 2.37 -13.69 -9.05
CA LEU A 72 0.94 -13.61 -8.75
C LEU A 72 0.16 -13.42 -10.04
N GLY A 73 -0.56 -14.47 -10.46
CA GLY A 73 -1.22 -14.52 -11.76
C GLY A 73 -0.20 -14.39 -12.91
N LYS A 74 -0.35 -13.37 -13.74
CA LYS A 74 0.58 -13.07 -14.85
C LYS A 74 1.72 -12.12 -14.48
N TYR A 75 1.73 -11.58 -13.27
CA TYR A 75 2.72 -10.58 -12.84
C TYR A 75 3.81 -11.24 -12.00
N ARG A 76 5.06 -10.81 -12.22
CA ARG A 76 6.15 -11.08 -11.28
C ARG A 76 6.50 -9.83 -10.51
N VAL A 77 6.93 -10.00 -9.26
CA VAL A 77 7.20 -8.93 -8.31
C VAL A 77 8.71 -8.71 -8.19
N ASN A 78 9.13 -7.45 -8.30
CA ASN A 78 10.49 -7.03 -7.98
C ASN A 78 10.51 -6.50 -6.55
N LEU A 79 10.82 -7.40 -5.61
CA LEU A 79 10.87 -7.08 -4.17
C LEU A 79 11.89 -5.99 -3.86
N ASP A 80 13.01 -5.99 -4.58
CA ASP A 80 14.10 -5.03 -4.34
C ASP A 80 13.67 -3.59 -4.68
N ASN A 81 12.98 -3.42 -5.82
CA ASN A 81 12.35 -2.15 -6.19
C ASN A 81 11.25 -1.75 -5.20
N PHE A 82 10.45 -2.71 -4.75
CA PHE A 82 9.38 -2.46 -3.79
C PHE A 82 9.94 -1.95 -2.46
N GLU A 83 10.86 -2.69 -1.87
CA GLU A 83 11.47 -2.38 -0.58
C GLU A 83 12.19 -1.02 -0.58
N LYS A 84 12.87 -0.68 -1.69
CA LYS A 84 13.55 0.62 -1.88
C LYS A 84 12.62 1.83 -1.82
N ILE A 85 11.32 1.66 -2.05
CA ILE A 85 10.32 2.72 -1.91
C ILE A 85 9.50 2.54 -0.63
N ALA A 86 8.96 1.35 -0.41
CA ALA A 86 8.00 1.10 0.65
C ALA A 86 8.59 1.24 2.05
N LEU A 87 9.77 0.67 2.31
CA LEU A 87 10.34 0.69 3.66
C LEU A 87 10.75 2.12 4.08
N PRO A 88 11.46 2.91 3.26
CA PRO A 88 11.76 4.30 3.61
C PRO A 88 10.50 5.16 3.75
N ALA A 89 9.51 4.99 2.86
CA ALA A 89 8.25 5.76 2.92
C ALA A 89 7.47 5.47 4.21
N LEU A 90 7.34 4.19 4.58
CA LEU A 90 6.70 3.79 5.84
C LEU A 90 7.49 4.25 7.06
N GLN A 91 8.82 4.16 7.02
CA GLN A 91 9.68 4.63 8.11
C GLN A 91 9.58 6.15 8.31
N PHE A 92 9.54 6.91 7.23
CA PHE A 92 9.33 8.35 7.27
C PHE A 92 7.95 8.69 7.83
N ALA A 93 6.90 8.05 7.32
CA ALA A 93 5.53 8.29 7.78
C ALA A 93 5.36 7.94 9.26
N PHE A 94 5.97 6.85 9.71
CA PHE A 94 5.97 6.43 11.11
C PHE A 94 6.61 7.47 12.04
N LYS A 95 7.67 8.15 11.61
CA LYS A 95 8.33 9.16 12.45
C LYS A 95 7.69 10.55 12.35
N ASN A 96 7.24 10.93 11.15
CA ASN A 96 7.05 12.35 10.82
C ASN A 96 5.63 12.73 10.38
N CYS A 97 4.70 11.77 10.28
CA CYS A 97 3.34 12.02 9.80
C CYS A 97 2.29 11.74 10.88
N ASP A 98 1.15 12.42 10.77
CA ASP A 98 -0.01 12.26 11.65
C ASP A 98 -0.78 10.97 11.34
N LEU A 99 -0.74 10.54 10.08
CA LEU A 99 -1.44 9.38 9.56
C LEU A 99 -0.62 8.66 8.48
N ILE A 100 -0.65 7.34 8.52
CA ILE A 100 -0.01 6.45 7.55
C ILE A 100 -1.09 5.87 6.63
N ALA A 101 -0.92 6.05 5.34
CA ALA A 101 -1.77 5.46 4.31
C ALA A 101 -1.05 4.33 3.57
N ILE A 102 -1.73 3.20 3.36
CA ILE A 102 -1.18 2.01 2.68
C ILE A 102 -2.18 1.50 1.65
N ASP A 103 -1.88 1.66 0.37
CA ASP A 103 -2.57 0.98 -0.74
C ASP A 103 -1.57 0.01 -1.40
N GLU A 104 -1.70 -1.32 -1.32
CA GLU A 104 -2.64 -2.15 -0.55
C GLU A 104 -1.87 -3.09 0.41
N ILE A 105 -2.51 -3.55 1.49
CA ILE A 105 -2.08 -4.73 2.26
C ILE A 105 -2.60 -5.97 1.54
N GLY A 106 -1.81 -6.43 0.57
CA GLY A 106 -2.20 -7.48 -0.36
C GLY A 106 -1.16 -8.59 -0.49
N LYS A 107 -1.55 -9.63 -1.25
CA LYS A 107 -0.70 -10.81 -1.47
C LYS A 107 0.60 -10.45 -2.19
N MET A 108 0.57 -9.41 -3.02
CA MET A 108 1.72 -8.99 -3.83
C MET A 108 2.80 -8.32 -2.97
N GLU A 109 2.39 -7.43 -2.09
CA GLU A 109 3.25 -6.67 -1.19
C GLU A 109 3.82 -7.58 -0.08
N PHE A 110 3.03 -8.57 0.35
CA PHE A 110 3.41 -9.52 1.40
C PHE A 110 4.39 -10.60 0.97
N PHE A 111 4.83 -10.62 -0.29
CA PHE A 111 6.03 -11.36 -0.66
C PHE A 111 7.30 -10.78 -0.05
N SER A 112 7.30 -9.50 0.38
CA SER A 112 8.40 -8.92 1.16
C SER A 112 8.16 -9.14 2.65
N GLU A 113 8.96 -10.01 3.27
CA GLU A 113 8.91 -10.22 4.72
C GLU A 113 9.28 -8.96 5.51
N LYS A 114 10.20 -8.12 4.99
CA LYS A 114 10.54 -6.84 5.63
C LYS A 114 9.36 -5.88 5.64
N PHE A 115 8.62 -5.81 4.53
CA PHE A 115 7.41 -4.98 4.46
C PHE A 115 6.35 -5.48 5.44
N LYS A 116 6.12 -6.80 5.47
CA LYS A 116 5.18 -7.44 6.39
C LYS A 116 5.52 -7.13 7.85
N GLN A 117 6.79 -7.29 8.25
CA GLN A 117 7.27 -6.91 9.58
C GLN A 117 6.99 -5.43 9.87
N LYS A 118 7.29 -4.53 8.93
CA LYS A 118 7.05 -3.09 9.10
C LYS A 118 5.56 -2.75 9.25
N VAL A 119 4.68 -3.42 8.50
CA VAL A 119 3.23 -3.26 8.63
C VAL A 119 2.78 -3.67 10.03
N PHE A 120 3.22 -4.81 10.55
CA PHE A 120 2.85 -5.24 11.90
C PHE A 120 3.43 -4.34 12.99
N GLU A 121 4.66 -3.84 12.84
CA GLU A 121 5.24 -2.82 13.73
C GLU A 121 4.33 -1.58 13.80
N ILE A 122 3.91 -1.06 12.65
CA ILE A 122 3.00 0.09 12.56
C ILE A 122 1.66 -0.22 13.22
N LEU A 123 1.08 -1.39 12.94
CA LEU A 123 -0.23 -1.78 13.46
C LEU A 123 -0.23 -2.02 14.97
N ASN A 124 0.92 -2.37 15.56
CA ASN A 124 1.09 -2.51 17.00
C ASN A 124 1.40 -1.17 17.72
N SER A 125 1.58 -0.08 16.97
CA SER A 125 1.81 1.24 17.54
C SER A 125 0.53 2.07 17.72
N ASP A 126 0.66 3.25 18.33
CA ASP A 126 -0.44 4.22 18.44
C ASP A 126 -0.70 5.03 17.15
N LYS A 127 0.08 4.81 16.09
CA LYS A 127 -0.09 5.55 14.83
C LYS A 127 -1.46 5.30 14.21
N ARG A 128 -2.00 6.38 13.63
CA ARG A 128 -3.24 6.33 12.86
C ARG A 128 -2.95 5.74 11.48
N VAL A 129 -3.75 4.76 11.09
CA VAL A 129 -3.57 4.05 9.82
C VAL A 129 -4.89 4.03 9.06
N ILE A 130 -4.79 4.28 7.75
CA ILE A 130 -5.82 3.90 6.80
C ILE A 130 -5.17 3.02 5.72
N ALA A 131 -5.74 1.86 5.46
CA ALA A 131 -5.16 0.94 4.49
C ALA A 131 -6.24 0.29 3.63
N VAL A 132 -5.93 0.04 2.36
CA VAL A 132 -6.70 -0.93 1.58
C VAL A 132 -6.24 -2.32 2.01
N LEU A 133 -7.19 -3.22 2.25
CA LEU A 133 -6.94 -4.56 2.74
C LEU A 133 -7.52 -5.59 1.76
N HIS A 134 -6.68 -6.52 1.32
CA HIS A 134 -7.17 -7.61 0.49
C HIS A 134 -8.14 -8.49 1.29
N ARG A 135 -9.27 -8.88 0.69
CA ARG A 135 -10.34 -9.65 1.36
C ARG A 135 -9.86 -10.93 2.07
N SER A 136 -8.80 -11.56 1.58
CA SER A 136 -8.25 -12.78 2.20
C SER A 136 -7.59 -12.53 3.56
N PHE A 137 -7.30 -11.27 3.91
CA PHE A 137 -6.67 -10.89 5.17
C PHE A 137 -7.65 -10.32 6.19
N VAL A 138 -8.95 -10.21 5.88
CA VAL A 138 -9.95 -9.66 6.80
C VAL A 138 -9.92 -10.36 8.17
N PHE A 139 -9.92 -11.69 8.20
CA PHE A 139 -9.88 -12.44 9.47
C PHE A 139 -8.59 -12.21 10.27
N GLN A 140 -7.45 -12.05 9.59
CA GLN A 140 -6.16 -11.81 10.25
C GLN A 140 -6.05 -10.38 10.79
N PHE A 141 -6.72 -9.41 10.16
CA PHE A 141 -6.59 -7.99 10.49
C PHE A 141 -7.73 -7.44 11.35
N LYS A 142 -8.76 -8.25 11.64
CA LYS A 142 -9.96 -7.87 12.41
C LYS A 142 -9.63 -7.30 13.80
N ASP A 143 -8.57 -7.81 14.43
CA ASP A 143 -8.21 -7.42 15.80
C ASP A 143 -7.31 -6.17 15.84
N TYR A 144 -6.82 -5.71 14.67
CA TYR A 144 -5.96 -4.52 14.59
C TYR A 144 -6.74 -3.22 14.39
N GLY A 145 -8.00 -3.25 13.94
CA GLY A 145 -8.74 -2.05 13.62
C GLY A 145 -10.12 -2.30 13.02
N LYS A 146 -10.80 -1.22 12.65
CA LYS A 146 -12.13 -1.29 12.04
C LYS A 146 -12.02 -1.61 10.55
N ILE A 147 -12.81 -2.57 10.08
CA ILE A 147 -12.88 -3.00 8.68
C ILE A 147 -14.18 -2.48 8.07
N PHE A 148 -14.08 -1.85 6.90
CA PHE A 148 -15.18 -1.31 6.10
C PHE A 148 -15.16 -1.93 4.70
#